data_AF-A0A955ME59-F1
#
_entry.id   AF-A0A955ME59-F1
#
_cell.length_a   1.000
_cell.length_b   1.000
_cell.length_c   1.000
_cell.angle_alpha   90.00
_cell.angle_beta   90.00
_cell.angle_gamma   90.00
#
_symmetry.space_group_name_H-M   'P 1'
#
loop_
_entity.id
_entity.type
_entity.pdbx_description
1 polymer ?
#
loop_
_entity_poly.entity_id
_entity_poly.type
_entity_poly.pdbx_seq_one_letter_code
_entity_poly.pdbx_strand_id
1 'polypeptide(L)' 'MYVGKVSKLFPDKGYGSIRTTDGENVHFHKQCLWDIEFDELTEGQEVEFEVQPSYKGYLAFHIRPVIKEAAQK' A
#
# COMPACT_ATOMS: atom_id res chain seq x y z
N MET A 1 10.08 5.78 -5.08
CA MET A 1 8.99 5.71 -4.10
C MET A 1 7.72 6.26 -4.73
N TYR A 2 6.63 5.52 -4.61
CA TYR A 2 5.30 5.83 -5.12
C TYR A 2 4.36 6.02 -3.92
N VAL A 3 3.38 6.90 -4.09
CA VAL A 3 2.33 7.11 -3.09
C VAL A 3 1.00 6.73 -3.70
N GLY A 4 0.15 6.12 -2.89
CA GLY A 4 -1.18 5.69 -3.31
C GLY A 4 -2.09 5.50 -2.12
N LYS A 5 -3.35 5.18 -2.43
CA LYS A 5 -4.36 4.89 -1.42
C LYS A 5 -4.74 3.43 -1.50
N VAL A 6 -4.82 2.80 -0.33
CA VAL A 6 -5.30 1.42 -0.23
C VAL A 6 -6.75 1.38 -0.73
N SER A 7 -7.00 0.70 -1.84
CA SER A 7 -8.34 0.64 -2.41
C SER A 7 -9.14 -0.54 -1.87
N LYS A 8 -8.46 -1.63 -1.51
CA LYS A 8 -9.06 -2.87 -1.00
C LYS A 8 -8.01 -3.67 -0.22
N LEU A 9 -8.44 -4.27 0.88
CA LEU A 9 -7.64 -5.17 1.70
C LEU A 9 -8.35 -6.52 1.83
N PHE A 10 -7.60 -7.60 1.72
CA PHE A 10 -8.10 -8.96 1.93
C PHE A 10 -7.27 -9.61 3.06
N PRO A 11 -7.57 -9.28 4.33
CA PRO A 11 -6.81 -9.81 5.48
C PRO A 11 -6.87 -11.34 5.55
N ASP A 12 -8.00 -11.94 5.19
CA ASP A 12 -8.22 -13.39 5.13
C ASP A 12 -7.16 -14.12 4.27
N LYS A 13 -6.76 -13.50 3.15
CA LYS A 13 -5.79 -14.07 2.22
C LYS A 13 -4.40 -13.42 2.32
N GLY A 14 -4.25 -12.36 3.11
CA GLY A 14 -2.98 -11.65 3.31
C GLY A 14 -2.48 -10.88 2.09
N TYR A 15 -3.38 -10.37 1.25
CA TYR A 15 -3.02 -9.50 0.13
C TYR A 15 -3.93 -8.28 0.03
N GLY A 16 -3.46 -7.24 -0.65
CA GLY A 16 -4.22 -6.03 -0.87
C GLY A 16 -3.93 -5.39 -2.23
N SER A 17 -4.67 -4.32 -2.50
CA SER A 17 -4.51 -3.50 -3.69
C SER A 17 -4.45 -2.03 -3.33
N ILE A 18 -3.46 -1.34 -3.89
CA ILE A 18 -3.24 0.09 -3.73
C ILE A 18 -3.49 0.75 -5.08
N ARG A 19 -4.23 1.84 -5.06
CA ARG A 19 -4.45 2.67 -6.23
C ARG A 19 -3.49 3.86 -6.17
N THR A 20 -2.62 3.99 -7.15
CA THR A 20 -1.71 5.13 -7.25
C THR A 20 -2.49 6.39 -7.59
N THR A 21 -1.90 7.56 -7.34
CA THR A 21 -2.47 8.85 -7.75
C THR A 21 -2.62 8.98 -9.27
N ASP A 22 -1.82 8.24 -10.04
CA ASP A 22 -1.88 8.16 -11.50
C ASP A 22 -3.08 7.32 -12.00
N GLY A 23 -3.72 6.57 -11.10
CA GLY A 23 -4.87 5.71 -11.40
C GLY A 23 -4.52 4.26 -11.70
N GLU A 24 -3.24 3.90 -11.67
CA GLU A 24 -2.78 2.51 -11.76
C GLU A 24 -3.13 1.72 -10.50
N ASN A 25 -3.35 0.41 -10.68
CA ASN A 25 -3.64 -0.51 -9.57
C ASN A 25 -2.42 -1.40 -9.35
N VAL A 26 -1.89 -1.35 -8.13
CA VAL A 26 -0.70 -2.10 -7.71
C VAL A 26 -1.12 -3.11 -6.66
N HIS A 27 -0.64 -4.33 -6.80
CA HIS A 27 -0.96 -5.42 -5.87
C HIS A 27 0.18 -5.59 -4.87
N PHE A 28 -0.17 -5.97 -3.64
CA PHE A 28 0.83 -6.28 -2.63
C PHE A 28 0.43 -7.47 -1.76
N HIS A 29 1.44 -8.09 -1.17
CA HIS A 29 1.28 -9.15 -0.19
C HIS A 29 1.62 -8.61 1.20
N LYS A 30 1.07 -9.20 2.26
CA LYS A 30 1.39 -8.83 3.65
C LYS A 30 2.89 -8.94 3.98
N GLN A 31 3.62 -9.75 3.22
CA GLN A 31 5.06 -9.95 3.36
C GLN A 31 5.90 -8.81 2.77
N CYS A 32 5.27 -7.93 1.99
CA CYS A 32 5.89 -6.74 1.39
C CYS A 32 5.77 -5.50 2.29
N LEU A 33 5.07 -5.62 3.42
CA LEU A 33 4.95 -4.59 4.44
C LEU A 33 6.27 -4.48 5.21
N TRP A 34 6.66 -3.25 5.53
CA TRP A 34 7.89 -2.99 6.27
C TRP A 34 7.58 -2.22 7.54
N ASP A 35 7.87 -2.84 8.69
CA ASP A 35 7.69 -2.25 10.03
C ASP A 35 6.22 -1.96 10.43
N ILE A 36 5.25 -2.51 9.68
CA ILE A 36 3.82 -2.44 10.00
C ILE A 36 3.14 -3.78 9.77
N GLU A 37 2.07 -4.03 10.51
CA GLU A 37 1.22 -5.19 10.29
C GLU A 37 0.14 -4.90 9.23
N PHE A 38 -0.34 -5.95 8.56
CA PHE A 38 -1.40 -5.80 7.56
C PHE A 38 -2.72 -5.30 8.19
N ASP A 39 -2.94 -5.62 9.46
CA ASP A 39 -4.12 -5.20 10.23
C ASP A 39 -4.13 -3.69 10.53
N GLU A 40 -2.95 -3.06 10.55
CA GLU A 40 -2.82 -1.60 10.72
C GLU A 40 -3.14 -0.82 9.44
N LEU A 41 -3.24 -1.50 8.30
CA LEU A 41 -3.69 -0.87 7.07
C LEU A 41 -5.21 -0.77 7.05
N THR A 42 -5.70 0.40 6.61
CA THR A 42 -7.12 0.65 6.42
C THR A 42 -7.43 1.00 4.98
N GLU A 43 -8.62 0.63 4.52
CA GLU A 43 -9.11 1.03 3.20
C GLU A 43 -9.26 2.56 3.15
N GLY A 44 -8.71 3.18 2.09
CA GLY A 44 -8.64 4.62 1.92
C GLY A 44 -7.40 5.27 2.55
N GLN A 45 -6.60 4.54 3.33
CA GLN A 45 -5.36 5.03 3.93
C GLN A 45 -4.32 5.33 2.84
N GLU A 46 -3.58 6.42 3.01
CA GLU A 46 -2.48 6.80 2.14
C GLU A 46 -1.20 6.10 2.58
N VAL A 47 -0.55 5.41 1.64
CA VAL A 47 0.63 4.59 1.90
C VAL A 47 1.70 4.91 0.86
N GLU A 48 2.95 4.88 1.30
CA GLU A 48 4.14 4.97 0.46
C GLU A 48 4.68 3.55 0.24
N PHE A 49 5.10 3.28 -0.99
CA PHE A 49 5.60 1.98 -1.39
C PHE A 49 6.54 2.11 -2.59
N GLU A 50 7.26 1.05 -2.88
CA GLU A 50 8.08 0.92 -4.07
C GLU A 50 7.43 -0.03 -5.05
N VAL A 51 7.31 0.37 -6.31
CA VAL A 51 6.75 -0.47 -7.36
C VAL A 51 7.89 -1.20 -8.05
N GLN A 52 7.77 -2.52 -8.18
CA GLN A 52 8.66 -3.32 -9.02
C GLN A 52 7.89 -4.06 -10.12
N PRO A 53 8.47 -4.17 -11.32
CA PRO A 53 7.90 -4.96 -12.40
C PRO A 53 7.98 -6.45 -12.06
N SER A 54 6.85 -7.16 -12.20
CA SER A 54 6.73 -8.58 -11.94
C SER A 54 5.96 -9.28 -13.06
N TYR A 55 6.01 -10.61 -13.09
CA TYR A 55 5.30 -11.45 -14.07
C TYR A 55 3.78 -11.17 -14.11
N LYS A 56 3.19 -10.70 -13.01
CA LYS A 56 1.76 -10.38 -12.88
C LYS A 56 1.46 -8.87 -12.86
N GLY A 57 2.30 -8.05 -13.47
CA GLY A 57 2.16 -6.58 -13.49
C GLY A 57 3.00 -5.92 -12.40
N TYR A 58 2.45 -4.93 -11.72
CA TYR A 58 3.17 -4.14 -10.72
C TYR A 58 2.95 -4.66 -9.31
N LEU A 59 4.06 -4.89 -8.60
CA LEU A 59 4.07 -5.35 -7.21
C LEU A 59 4.63 -4.26 -6.30
N ALA A 60 3.90 -3.95 -5.23
CA ALA A 60 4.33 -3.00 -4.23
C ALA A 60 5.18 -3.67 -3.14
N PHE A 61 6.30 -3.04 -2.80
CA PHE A 61 7.28 -3.44 -1.79
C PHE A 61 7.56 -2.29 -0.82
N HIS A 62 8.11 -2.62 0.35
CA HIS A 62 8.47 -1.66 1.40
C HIS A 62 7.31 -0.73 1.76
N ILE A 63 6.11 -1.28 1.90
CA ILE A 63 4.90 -0.49 2.12
C ILE A 63 4.90 0.07 3.53
N ARG A 64 4.67 1.37 3.64
CA ARG A 64 4.59 2.12 4.89
C ARG A 64 3.41 3.10 4.85
N PRO A 65 2.75 3.37 5.99
CA PRO A 65 1.70 4.38 6.04
C PRO A 65 2.33 5.76 5.91
N VAL A 66 1.74 6.62 5.07
CA VAL A 66 2.13 8.03 5.05
C VAL A 66 1.51 8.66 6.28
N ILE A 67 2.32 8.82 7.33
CA ILE A 67 1.95 9.66 8.47
C ILE A 67 1.93 11.09 7.94
N LYS A 68 0.77 11.54 7.46
CA LYS A 68 0.51 12.98 7.44
C LYS A 68 0.41 13.37 8.89
N GLU A 69 1.50 13.89 9.44
CA GLU A 69 1.40 14.79 10.58
C GLU A 69 0.34 15.81 10.18
N ALA A 70 -0.85 15.64 10.71
CA ALA A 70 -1.85 16.67 10.71
C ALA A 70 -1.17 17.80 11.47
N ALA A 71 -0.63 18.76 10.73
CA ALA A 71 -0.23 20.05 11.23
C ALA A 71 -1.41 20.55 12.06
N GLN A 72 -1.28 20.33 13.36
CA GLN A 72 -2.27 20.68 14.34
C GLN A 72 -2.14 22.19 14.51
N LYS A 73 -3.20 22.88 14.07
CA LYS A 73 -3.52 24.30 14.28
C LYS A 73 -2.80 25.35 13.44
#